data_AF-A0A4Q5SWE6-F1
#
_entry.id   AF-A0A4Q5SWE6-F1
#
_cell.length_a   1.000
_cell.length_b   1.000
_cell.length_c   1.000
_cell.angle_alpha   90.00
_cell.angle_beta   90.00
_cell.angle_gamma   90.00
#
_symmetry.space_group_name_H-M   'P 1'
#
loop_
_entity.id
_entity.type
_entity.pdbx_description
1 polymer ?
#
loop_
_entity_poly.entity_id
_entity_poly.type
_entity_poly.pdbx_seq_one_letter_code
_entity_poly.pdbx_strand_id
1 'polypeptide(L)'
;MNDRLKDILSHLNPEVDQETLLRYLQGHLTPEKAHDLEAQLLDSDFESDALEGLQGVANKGALPGIVEALNRDLQKKTARRKSKQLKPLRVEPWLLITIVTVLILVIVGFVVLWKKQHGG
;
A
#
# COMPACT_ATOMS: atom_id res chain seq x y z
N MET A 1 4.42 -7.48 8.31
CA MET A 1 3.63 -6.38 7.71
C MET A 1 2.64 -5.96 8.79
N ASN A 2 2.37 -4.66 8.97
CA ASN A 2 1.69 -4.08 10.14
C ASN A 2 0.35 -4.74 10.54
N ASP A 3 0.40 -5.75 11.40
CA ASP A 3 -0.79 -6.41 11.95
C ASP A 3 -1.64 -5.42 12.77
N ARG A 4 -1.00 -4.46 13.46
CA ARG A 4 -1.66 -3.32 14.09
C ARG A 4 -2.51 -2.46 13.15
N LEU A 5 -2.11 -2.29 11.88
CA LEU A 5 -2.92 -1.52 10.94
C LEU A 5 -4.17 -2.30 10.52
N LYS A 6 -4.06 -3.63 10.41
CA LYS A 6 -5.23 -4.47 10.15
C LYS A 6 -6.21 -4.42 11.32
N ASP A 7 -5.72 -4.48 12.56
CA ASP A 7 -6.55 -4.39 13.76
C ASP A 7 -7.26 -3.03 13.88
N ILE A 8 -6.59 -1.92 13.56
CA ILE A 8 -7.24 -0.60 13.56
C ILE A 8 -8.33 -0.53 12.47
N LEU A 9 -8.06 -1.08 11.28
CA LEU A 9 -9.01 -1.03 10.16
C LEU A 9 -10.18 -2.03 10.30
N SER A 10 -9.99 -3.15 10.99
CA SER A 10 -11.06 -4.11 11.26
C SER A 10 -12.06 -3.62 12.32
N HIS A 11 -11.69 -2.59 13.08
CA HIS A 11 -12.57 -1.88 14.00
C HIS A 11 -13.32 -0.70 13.35
N LEU A 12 -12.99 -0.30 12.11
CA LEU A 12 -13.90 0.56 11.33
C LEU A 12 -15.09 -0.31 10.96
N ASN A 13 -16.18 -0.11 11.68
CA ASN A 13 -17.33 -0.99 11.71
C ASN A 13 -17.92 -1.14 10.30
N PRO A 14 -17.85 -2.34 9.67
CA PRO A 14 -18.36 -2.57 8.32
C PRO A 14 -19.90 -2.61 8.25
N GLU A 15 -20.59 -2.29 9.35
CA GLU A 15 -22.04 -2.49 9.47
C GLU A 15 -22.86 -1.49 8.65
N VAL A 16 -22.34 -0.28 8.39
CA VAL A 16 -23.07 0.72 7.62
C VAL A 16 -22.75 0.62 6.14
N ASP A 17 -23.72 0.15 5.37
CA ASP A 17 -23.63 0.03 3.92
C ASP A 17 -23.41 1.41 3.24
N GLN A 18 -22.36 1.49 2.43
CA GLN A 18 -21.95 2.72 1.73
C GLN A 18 -23.00 3.21 0.74
N GLU A 19 -23.71 2.30 0.06
CA GLU A 19 -24.77 2.67 -0.88
C GLU A 19 -25.94 3.35 -0.13
N THR A 20 -26.32 2.80 1.02
CA THR A 20 -27.35 3.36 1.89
C THR A 20 -26.99 4.76 2.40
N LEU A 21 -25.74 4.98 2.84
CA LEU A 21 -25.22 6.31 3.22
C LEU A 21 -25.30 7.33 2.07
N LEU A 22 -24.91 6.94 0.86
CA LEU A 22 -24.96 7.83 -0.30
C LEU A 22 -26.41 8.22 -0.63
N ARG A 23 -27.33 7.25 -0.58
CA ARG A 23 -28.76 7.50 -0.81
C ARG A 23 -29.37 8.40 0.27
N TYR A 24 -28.98 8.22 1.53
CA TYR A 24 -29.36 9.11 2.63
C TYR A 24 -28.87 10.54 2.38
N LEU A 25 -27.58 10.71 2.07
CA LEU A 25 -26.99 12.02 1.79
C LEU A 25 -27.75 12.73 0.65
N GLN A 26 -28.06 12.01 -0.42
CA GLN A 26 -28.80 12.54 -1.58
C GLN A 26 -30.30 12.79 -1.32
N GLY A 27 -30.84 12.41 -0.16
CA GLY A 27 -32.26 12.57 0.17
C GLY A 27 -33.18 11.54 -0.51
N HIS A 28 -32.64 10.40 -0.94
CA HIS A 28 -33.36 9.32 -1.61
C HIS A 28 -33.74 8.15 -0.70
N LEU A 29 -33.54 8.30 0.62
CA LEU A 29 -33.90 7.31 1.62
C LEU A 29 -35.26 7.66 2.23
N THR A 30 -36.07 6.65 2.56
CA THR A 30 -37.36 6.88 3.22
C THR A 30 -37.14 7.36 4.67
N PRO A 31 -38.07 8.14 5.26
CA PRO A 31 -37.90 8.66 6.62
C PRO A 31 -37.63 7.58 7.67
N GLU A 32 -38.32 6.44 7.58
CA GLU A 32 -38.14 5.28 8.47
C GLU A 32 -36.69 4.76 8.40
N LYS A 33 -36.18 4.52 7.19
CA LYS A 33 -34.81 4.02 6.97
C LYS A 33 -33.73 5.05 7.33
N ALA A 34 -34.03 6.33 7.13
CA ALA A 34 -33.16 7.41 7.54
C ALA A 34 -33.00 7.45 9.07
N HIS A 35 -34.09 7.28 9.80
CA HIS A 35 -34.07 7.22 11.25
C HIS A 35 -33.33 5.98 11.77
N ASP A 36 -33.55 4.82 11.16
CA ASP A 36 -32.82 3.59 11.49
C ASP A 36 -31.30 3.75 11.27
N LEU A 37 -30.91 4.40 10.16
CA LEU A 37 -29.52 4.70 9.85
C LEU A 37 -28.90 5.67 10.88
N GLU A 38 -29.61 6.75 11.22
CA GLU A 38 -29.16 7.70 12.25
C GLU A 38 -28.98 7.00 13.60
N ALA A 39 -29.91 6.11 13.98
CA ALA A 39 -29.80 5.32 15.20
C ALA A 39 -28.57 4.40 15.22
N GLN A 40 -28.23 3.79 14.08
CA GLN A 40 -27.01 2.97 13.96
C GLN A 40 -25.72 3.81 14.06
N LEU A 41 -25.74 5.04 13.55
CA LEU A 41 -24.58 5.93 13.58
C LEU A 41 -24.36 6.58 14.94
N LEU A 42 -25.39 6.68 15.78
CA LEU A 42 -25.28 7.20 17.15
C LEU A 42 -24.37 6.37 18.06
N ASP A 43 -24.20 5.08 17.78
CA ASP A 43 -23.29 4.21 18.54
C ASP A 43 -21.80 4.50 18.26
N SER A 44 -21.48 5.37 17.29
CA SER A 44 -20.11 5.76 16.94
C SER A 44 -19.97 7.27 16.77
N ASP A 45 -19.33 7.92 17.74
CA ASP A 45 -18.97 9.34 17.70
C ASP A 45 -18.18 9.70 16.43
N PHE A 46 -17.37 8.77 15.91
CA PHE A 46 -16.59 8.99 14.70
C PHE A 46 -17.45 8.98 13.44
N GLU A 47 -18.40 8.04 13.32
CA GLU A 47 -19.24 7.92 12.13
C GLU A 47 -20.30 9.04 12.09
N SER A 48 -20.80 9.47 13.24
CA SER A 48 -21.72 10.61 13.33
C SER A 48 -21.07 11.94 12.91
N ASP A 49 -19.86 12.24 13.42
CA ASP A 49 -19.08 13.41 13.01
C ASP A 49 -18.70 13.36 11.51
N ALA A 50 -18.30 12.19 11.02
CA ALA A 50 -18.01 11.99 9.60
C ALA A 50 -19.25 12.22 8.71
N LEU A 51 -20.43 11.76 9.14
CA LEU A 51 -21.68 11.98 8.42
C LEU A 51 -22.02 13.47 8.35
N GLU A 52 -21.92 14.20 9.47
CA GLU A 52 -22.14 15.65 9.51
C GLU A 52 -21.21 16.38 8.52
N GLY A 53 -19.93 16.01 8.50
CA GLY A 53 -18.97 16.55 7.55
C GLY A 53 -19.36 16.29 6.08
N LEU A 54 -19.88 15.10 5.77
CA LEU A 54 -20.36 14.77 4.42
C LEU A 54 -21.66 15.49 4.04
N GLN A 55 -22.53 15.77 5.01
CA GLN A 55 -23.75 16.57 4.78
C GLN A 55 -23.42 18.02 4.38
N GLY A 56 -22.30 18.57 4.87
CA GLY A 56 -21.80 19.89 4.50
C GLY A 56 -21.32 20.02 3.04
N VAL A 57 -21.23 18.92 2.29
CA VAL A 57 -20.81 18.96 0.87
C VAL A 57 -21.93 19.52 0.01
N ALA A 58 -21.66 20.66 -0.63
CA ALA A 58 -22.64 21.39 -1.44
C ALA A 58 -23.24 20.56 -2.61
N ASN A 59 -22.40 19.79 -3.33
CA ASN A 59 -22.85 18.94 -4.43
C ASN A 59 -22.78 17.46 -4.04
N LYS A 60 -23.87 16.96 -3.45
CA LYS A 60 -23.99 15.57 -3.01
C LYS A 60 -23.97 14.56 -4.17
N GLY A 61 -24.32 14.99 -5.39
CA GLY A 61 -24.22 14.15 -6.60
C GLY A 61 -22.77 13.87 -7.02
N ALA A 62 -21.80 14.67 -6.57
CA ALA A 62 -20.38 14.45 -6.85
C ALA A 62 -19.71 13.44 -5.89
N LEU A 63 -20.37 13.10 -4.76
CA LEU A 63 -19.81 12.22 -3.73
C LEU A 63 -19.32 10.86 -4.28
N PRO A 64 -20.07 10.15 -5.15
CA PRO A 64 -19.58 8.88 -5.70
C PRO A 64 -18.27 9.03 -6.48
N GLY A 65 -18.15 10.09 -7.29
CA GLY A 65 -16.93 10.39 -8.05
C GLY A 65 -15.75 10.80 -7.16
N ILE A 66 -16.01 11.51 -6.06
CA ILE A 66 -15.00 11.87 -5.06
C ILE A 66 -14.46 10.60 -4.37
N VAL A 67 -15.36 9.69 -3.96
CA VAL A 67 -14.99 8.40 -3.34
C VAL A 67 -14.15 7.56 -4.29
N GLU A 68 -14.56 7.45 -5.56
CA GLU A 68 -13.81 6.70 -6.57
C GLU A 68 -12.41 7.29 -6.80
N ALA A 69 -12.32 8.62 -6.93
CA ALA A 69 -11.05 9.31 -7.09
C ALA A 69 -10.12 9.10 -5.90
N LEU A 70 -10.67 9.19 -4.67
CA LEU A 70 -9.91 8.98 -3.44
C LEU A 70 -9.40 7.54 -3.34
N ASN A 71 -10.24 6.54 -3.61
CA ASN A 71 -9.83 5.13 -3.61
C ASN A 71 -8.72 4.88 -4.63
N ARG A 72 -8.87 5.40 -5.85
CA ARG A 72 -7.84 5.32 -6.90
C ARG A 72 -6.52 5.95 -6.47
N ASP A 73 -6.57 7.13 -5.84
CA ASP A 73 -5.37 7.84 -5.39
C ASP A 73 -4.69 7.15 -4.19
N LEU A 74 -5.47 6.58 -3.27
CA LEU A 74 -4.97 5.75 -2.18
C LEU A 74 -4.23 4.53 -2.71
N GLN A 75 -4.83 3.79 -3.65
CA GLN A 75 -4.19 2.65 -4.32
C GLN A 75 -2.89 3.06 -5.02
N LYS A 76 -2.90 4.19 -5.74
CA LYS A 76 -1.71 4.71 -6.44
C LYS A 76 -0.58 5.07 -5.48
N LYS A 77 -0.88 5.76 -4.36
CA LYS A 77 0.10 6.19 -3.36
C LYS A 77 0.67 5.01 -2.57
N THR A 78 -0.14 3.98 -2.30
CA THR A 78 0.30 2.77 -1.58
C THR A 78 1.06 1.81 -2.49
N ALA A 79 0.64 1.64 -3.76
CA ALA A 79 1.33 0.79 -4.74
C ALA A 79 2.77 1.27 -5.04
N ARG A 80 3.01 2.59 -5.09
CA ARG A 80 4.34 3.16 -5.30
C ARG A 80 5.38 2.76 -4.25
N ARG A 81 4.98 2.37 -3.03
CA ARG A 81 5.92 1.89 -2.00
C ARG A 81 6.43 0.47 -2.30
N LYS A 82 5.64 -0.41 -2.92
CA LYS A 82 6.09 -1.77 -3.27
C LYS A 82 7.10 -1.80 -4.42
N SER A 83 6.96 -0.91 -5.40
CA SER A 83 7.84 -0.86 -6.58
C SER A 83 9.27 -0.37 -6.26
N LYS A 84 9.48 0.40 -5.20
CA LYS A 84 10.82 0.89 -4.83
C LYS A 84 11.70 -0.16 -4.12
N GLN A 85 11.14 -1.26 -3.64
CA GLN A 85 11.88 -2.27 -2.86
C GLN A 85 12.60 -3.33 -3.70
N LEU A 86 12.39 -3.36 -5.02
CA LEU A 86 12.95 -4.39 -5.89
C LEU A 86 13.63 -3.76 -7.11
N LYS A 87 14.68 -2.96 -6.88
CA LYS A 87 15.69 -2.79 -7.93
C LYS A 87 16.68 -3.95 -7.75
N PRO A 88 16.71 -4.95 -8.65
CA PRO A 88 17.78 -5.93 -8.60
C PRO A 88 19.12 -5.19 -8.69
N LEU A 89 20.05 -5.54 -7.82
CA LEU A 89 21.43 -5.05 -7.89
C LEU A 89 21.95 -5.40 -9.28
N ARG A 90 22.07 -4.39 -10.15
CA ARG A 90 22.71 -4.55 -11.45
C ARG A 90 24.20 -4.69 -11.18
N VAL A 91 24.64 -5.94 -11.02
CA VAL A 91 26.07 -6.23 -11.04
C VAL A 91 26.60 -5.82 -12.41
N GLU A 92 27.53 -4.88 -12.40
CA GLU A 92 28.11 -4.34 -13.63
C GLU A 92 29.02 -5.40 -14.25
N PRO A 93 28.88 -5.75 -15.54
CA PRO A 93 29.64 -6.83 -16.16
C PRO A 93 31.17 -6.70 -15.99
N TRP A 94 31.67 -5.47 -15.94
CA TRP A 94 33.08 -5.16 -15.68
C TRP A 94 33.58 -5.64 -14.31
N LEU A 95 32.74 -5.55 -13.27
CA LEU A 95 33.09 -6.01 -11.92
C LEU A 95 33.24 -7.53 -11.87
N LEU A 96 32.45 -8.26 -12.67
CA LEU A 96 32.59 -9.70 -12.81
C LEU A 96 33.90 -10.07 -13.52
N ILE A 97 34.24 -9.34 -14.60
CA ILE A 97 35.48 -9.55 -15.35
C ILE A 97 36.70 -9.30 -14.46
N THR A 98 36.74 -8.19 -13.69
CA THR A 98 37.88 -7.88 -12.82
C THR A 98 38.09 -8.94 -11.73
N ILE A 99 37.00 -9.41 -11.10
CA ILE A 99 37.07 -10.50 -10.12
C ILE A 99 37.67 -11.76 -10.75
N VAL A 100 37.20 -12.16 -11.93
CA VAL A 100 37.71 -13.35 -12.63
C VAL A 100 39.19 -13.19 -12.97
N THR A 101 39.61 -12.02 -13.47
CA THR A 101 41.03 -11.74 -13.77
C THR A 101 41.91 -11.87 -12.53
N VAL A 102 41.50 -11.29 -11.40
CA VAL A 102 42.25 -11.40 -10.13
C VAL A 102 42.33 -12.86 -9.67
N LEU A 103 41.25 -13.61 -9.78
CA LEU A 103 41.20 -15.02 -9.40
C LEU A 103 42.17 -15.87 -10.24
N ILE A 104 42.23 -15.62 -11.55
CA ILE A 104 43.20 -16.26 -12.45
C ILE A 104 44.64 -15.93 -12.04
N LEU A 105 44.94 -14.66 -11.72
CA LEU A 105 46.29 -14.25 -11.28
C LEU A 105 46.72 -14.97 -10.00
N VAL A 106 45.80 -15.17 -9.04
CA VAL A 106 46.06 -15.93 -7.81
C VAL A 106 46.36 -17.39 -8.13
N ILE A 107 45.59 -18.01 -9.02
CA ILE A 107 45.79 -19.41 -9.45
C ILE A 107 47.15 -19.55 -10.15
N VAL A 108 47.48 -18.66 -11.08
CA VAL A 108 48.77 -18.70 -11.79
C VAL A 108 49.93 -18.51 -10.82
N GLY A 109 49.83 -17.55 -9.90
CA GLY A 109 50.83 -17.33 -8.85
C GLY A 109 51.04 -18.58 -7.99
N PHE A 110 49.95 -19.23 -7.58
CA PHE A 110 50.00 -20.48 -6.81
C PHE A 110 50.69 -21.61 -7.59
N VAL A 111 50.34 -21.80 -8.87
CA VAL A 111 50.95 -22.85 -9.72
C VAL A 111 52.45 -22.62 -9.90
N VAL A 112 52.89 -21.37 -10.09
CA VAL A 112 54.31 -21.03 -10.22
C VAL A 112 55.07 -21.33 -8.92
N LEU A 113 54.51 -20.96 -7.77
CA LEU A 113 55.12 -21.24 -6.47
C LEU A 113 55.17 -22.75 -6.18
N TRP A 114 54.09 -23.47 -6.49
CA TRP A 114 54.02 -24.92 -6.32
C TRP A 114 55.02 -25.66 -7.21
N LYS A 115 55.13 -25.26 -8.48
CA LYS A 115 56.12 -25.81 -9.43
C LYS A 115 57.55 -25.55 -8.96
N LYS A 116 57.83 -24.37 -8.38
CA LYS A 116 59.16 -24.06 -7.82
C LYS A 116 59.48 -24.90 -6.58
N GLN A 117 58.48 -25.26 -5.77
CA GLN A 117 58.68 -26.10 -4.58
C GLN A 117 58.80 -27.61 -4.88
N HIS A 118 58.22 -28.11 -5.98
CA HIS A 118 58.25 -29.54 -6.36
C HIS A 118 59.23 -29.86 -7.50
N GLY A 119 59.94 -28.86 -8.03
CA GLY A 119 60.89 -29.00 -9.13
C GLY A 119 62.36 -28.93 -8.69
N GLY A 120 62.71 -29.67 -7.62
CA GLY A 120 64.08 -29.90 -7.17
C GLY A 120 64.40 -31.39 -7.18
#